data_AF-A0A0F0HKL0-F1
#
_entry.id   AF-A0A0F0HKL0-F1
#
_cell.length_a   1.000
_cell.length_b   1.000
_cell.length_c   1.000
_cell.angle_alpha   90.00
_cell.angle_beta   90.00
_cell.angle_gamma   90.00
#
_symmetry.space_group_name_H-M   'P 1'
#
loop_
_entity.id
_entity.type
_entity.pdbx_description
1 polymer ?
#
loop_
_entity_poly.entity_id
_entity_poly.type
_entity_poly.pdbx_seq_one_letter_code
_entity_poly.pdbx_strand_id
1 'polypeptide(L)'
;MTTPTTYPFKRPGVYVSEQLLPLPQPETAPGTAVAAFVGTHSAGPTDPVKIRSWAQFQSLYGGFGTGLDYLPYQVYQYFANGGSAAWIQRATSSDSVAASTTILNVPIPARTTQTATPPGTAPSGSGTAPTAAVTGVVLATVTAPTINPEQGAIGIQWPALTPAASVDAYQVTCTATTPGAVAQLIWVPQGSGTLTAIFTNLAPGTTYTFQVTPYKGTSAGPSIATPPTFSTLTAYTGVPALKITAKGAGAFGNSLYIDLAPSWTLGKFHLFVKAGSTAAGSIVESWQDVSLIPTDPRYIVSLINSRIAGSSYITVANLMPGTPTPGTSQTPDASWTPVLASGIQLSGGSDGVQPVNLATVLAAGFAAIDDVLLINLCANTTASGGVPPQTVISAALNWIQARGNGFLVL
;
A
#
# COMPACT_ATOMS: atom_id res chain seq x y z
N MET A 1 -11.94 -27.81 19.36
CA MET A 1 -11.84 -27.58 17.90
C MET A 1 -10.40 -27.21 17.59
N THR A 2 -9.66 -28.09 16.92
CA THR A 2 -8.25 -27.86 16.55
C THR A 2 -8.19 -27.35 15.12
N THR A 3 -7.52 -26.21 14.91
CA THR A 3 -7.34 -25.59 13.60
C THR A 3 -6.36 -26.43 12.76
N PRO A 4 -6.73 -26.89 11.54
CA PRO A 4 -5.78 -27.58 10.68
C PRO A 4 -4.88 -26.56 9.97
N THR A 5 -3.76 -26.23 10.60
CA THR A 5 -2.67 -25.46 9.98
C THR A 5 -1.79 -26.37 9.12
N THR A 6 -2.04 -26.44 7.80
CA THR A 6 -1.07 -26.82 6.73
C THR A 6 -1.76 -26.75 5.36
N TYR A 7 -1.15 -26.07 4.38
CA TYR A 7 -1.55 -26.16 2.97
C TYR A 7 -1.11 -27.53 2.40
N PRO A 8 -2.03 -28.45 2.03
CA PRO A 8 -1.69 -29.86 1.82
C PRO A 8 -1.24 -30.21 0.38
N PHE A 9 -1.14 -29.23 -0.52
CA PHE A 9 -0.92 -29.44 -1.95
C PHE A 9 0.55 -29.23 -2.34
N LYS A 10 1.37 -30.26 -2.12
CA LYS A 10 2.83 -30.26 -2.42
C LYS A 10 3.22 -31.09 -3.66
N ARG A 11 2.26 -31.60 -4.43
CA ARG A 11 2.51 -32.40 -5.65
C ARG A 11 1.50 -32.01 -6.75
N PRO A 12 1.89 -32.03 -8.05
CA PRO A 12 0.92 -31.94 -9.15
C PRO A 12 -0.03 -33.13 -9.12
N GLY A 13 -1.33 -32.89 -9.12
CA GLY A 13 -2.35 -33.94 -9.09
C GLY A 13 -3.77 -33.36 -8.95
N VAL A 14 -4.78 -34.20 -9.19
CA VAL A 14 -6.19 -33.85 -8.93
C VAL A 14 -6.49 -34.16 -7.46
N TYR A 15 -6.91 -33.13 -6.72
CA TYR A 15 -7.31 -33.26 -5.32
C TYR A 15 -8.83 -33.15 -5.22
N VAL A 16 -9.46 -34.17 -4.66
CA VAL A 16 -10.90 -34.18 -4.39
C VAL A 16 -11.13 -33.69 -2.97
N SER A 17 -11.95 -32.65 -2.81
CA SER A 17 -12.44 -32.18 -1.52
C SER A 17 -13.95 -32.31 -1.49
N GLU A 18 -14.47 -33.16 -0.61
CA GLU A 18 -15.91 -33.25 -0.34
C GLU A 18 -16.35 -32.05 0.50
N GLN A 19 -16.67 -30.95 -0.18
CA GLN A 19 -17.37 -29.83 0.42
C GLN A 19 -18.85 -29.94 0.06
N LEU A 20 -19.73 -29.95 1.07
CA LEU A 20 -21.19 -29.91 0.92
C LEU A 20 -21.64 -28.50 0.49
N LEU A 21 -21.17 -28.07 -0.68
CA LEU A 21 -21.70 -26.90 -1.39
C LEU A 21 -23.04 -27.30 -2.05
N PRO A 22 -24.09 -26.47 -1.94
CA PRO A 22 -25.29 -26.65 -2.75
C PRO A 22 -24.92 -26.72 -4.23
N LEU A 23 -25.56 -27.62 -4.98
CA LEU A 23 -25.36 -27.67 -6.43
C LEU A 23 -25.74 -26.31 -7.04
N PRO A 24 -24.97 -25.79 -8.02
CA PRO A 24 -25.40 -24.63 -8.80
C PRO A 24 -26.77 -24.92 -9.41
N GLN A 25 -27.76 -24.10 -9.06
CA GLN A 25 -29.10 -24.18 -9.64
C GLN A 25 -29.02 -23.87 -11.15
N PRO A 26 -29.83 -24.50 -12.02
CA PRO A 26 -29.86 -24.15 -13.43
C PRO A 26 -30.28 -22.69 -13.64
N GLU A 27 -29.37 -21.89 -14.19
CA GLU A 27 -29.62 -20.50 -14.60
C GLU A 27 -30.78 -20.46 -15.61
N THR A 28 -31.95 -20.04 -15.15
CA THR A 28 -33.09 -19.76 -16.05
C THR A 28 -32.84 -18.42 -16.74
N ALA A 29 -33.11 -18.34 -18.05
CA ALA A 29 -32.95 -17.09 -18.80
C ALA A 29 -33.69 -15.94 -18.07
N PRO A 30 -32.99 -14.87 -17.68
CA PRO A 30 -33.57 -13.88 -16.79
C PRO A 30 -34.70 -13.14 -17.50
N GLY A 31 -35.82 -12.95 -16.80
CA GLY A 31 -36.71 -11.84 -17.09
C GLY A 31 -35.91 -10.53 -17.01
N THR A 32 -36.33 -9.51 -17.74
CA THR A 32 -35.59 -8.23 -17.84
C THR A 32 -35.45 -7.47 -16.51
N ALA A 33 -36.13 -7.92 -15.45
CA ALA A 33 -36.09 -7.32 -14.11
C ALA A 33 -35.07 -8.01 -13.20
N VAL A 34 -34.15 -7.22 -12.64
CA VAL A 34 -33.07 -7.64 -11.75
C VAL A 34 -33.48 -7.35 -10.31
N ALA A 35 -33.17 -8.25 -9.37
CA ALA A 35 -33.43 -7.99 -7.95
C ALA A 35 -32.54 -6.86 -7.42
N ALA A 36 -33.05 -6.04 -6.50
CA ALA A 36 -32.31 -4.99 -5.82
C ALA A 36 -32.65 -4.99 -4.33
N PHE A 37 -31.64 -5.13 -3.47
CA PHE A 37 -31.80 -5.16 -2.02
C PHE A 37 -31.17 -3.91 -1.40
N VAL A 38 -31.95 -3.16 -0.62
CA VAL A 38 -31.51 -1.95 0.08
C VAL A 38 -31.70 -2.16 1.58
N GLY A 39 -30.61 -2.21 2.34
CA GLY A 39 -30.68 -2.49 3.78
C GLY A 39 -29.40 -2.15 4.52
N THR A 40 -29.47 -2.12 5.85
CA THR A 40 -28.30 -1.89 6.69
C THR A 40 -27.33 -3.08 6.66
N HIS A 41 -26.05 -2.81 6.88
CA HIS A 41 -25.03 -3.83 7.13
C HIS A 41 -23.85 -3.23 7.89
N SER A 42 -23.13 -4.06 8.65
CA SER A 42 -21.89 -3.68 9.31
C SER A 42 -20.68 -3.42 8.40
N ALA A 43 -20.68 -3.93 7.16
CA ALA A 43 -19.47 -4.01 6.32
C ALA A 43 -19.78 -3.99 4.82
N GLY A 44 -18.78 -3.65 4.00
CA GLY A 44 -18.87 -3.58 2.54
C GLY A 44 -19.22 -2.18 1.98
N PRO A 45 -19.23 -2.03 0.63
CA PRO A 45 -19.37 -0.74 -0.05
C PRO A 45 -20.76 -0.11 0.13
N THR A 46 -20.80 1.23 0.12
CA THR A 46 -22.06 2.00 0.16
C THR A 46 -22.62 2.38 -1.21
N ASP A 47 -21.86 2.19 -2.29
CA ASP A 47 -22.37 2.28 -3.66
C ASP A 47 -23.09 0.99 -4.07
N PRO A 48 -24.02 1.01 -5.05
CA PRO A 48 -24.70 -0.19 -5.48
C PRO A 48 -23.75 -1.14 -6.21
N VAL A 49 -23.68 -2.39 -5.77
CA VAL A 49 -22.85 -3.42 -6.42
C VAL A 49 -23.73 -4.55 -6.93
N LYS A 50 -23.58 -4.89 -8.22
CA LYS A 50 -24.23 -6.05 -8.84
C LYS A 50 -23.44 -7.31 -8.50
N ILE A 51 -24.05 -8.19 -7.73
CA ILE A 51 -23.49 -9.51 -7.37
C ILE A 51 -24.23 -10.63 -8.11
N ARG A 52 -23.54 -11.75 -8.33
CA ARG A 52 -24.09 -12.95 -8.99
C ARG A 52 -24.14 -14.20 -8.09
N SER A 53 -23.68 -14.11 -6.86
CA SER A 53 -23.74 -15.24 -5.92
C SER A 53 -23.68 -14.80 -4.47
N TRP A 54 -24.17 -15.67 -3.58
CA TRP A 54 -23.99 -15.53 -2.14
C TRP A 54 -22.51 -15.49 -1.72
N ALA A 55 -21.63 -16.25 -2.38
CA ALA A 55 -20.20 -16.23 -2.08
C ALA A 55 -19.56 -14.84 -2.36
N GLN A 56 -20.00 -14.15 -3.42
CA GLN A 56 -19.59 -12.77 -3.70
C GLN A 56 -20.10 -11.80 -2.63
N PHE A 57 -21.34 -11.99 -2.14
CA PHE A 57 -21.85 -11.22 -1.00
C PHE A 57 -21.01 -11.45 0.27
N GLN A 58 -20.71 -12.72 0.60
CA GLN A 58 -19.90 -13.06 1.78
C GLN A 58 -18.51 -12.42 1.72
N SER A 59 -17.85 -12.45 0.56
CA SER A 59 -16.53 -11.85 0.39
C SER A 59 -16.56 -10.32 0.57
N LEU A 60 -17.60 -9.64 0.08
CA LEU A 60 -17.62 -8.18 0.00
C LEU A 60 -18.28 -7.48 1.19
N TYR A 61 -19.34 -8.09 1.76
CA TYR A 61 -20.13 -7.54 2.86
C TYR A 61 -19.93 -8.30 4.19
N GLY A 62 -19.18 -9.41 4.20
CA GLY A 62 -18.86 -10.16 5.43
C GLY A 62 -19.92 -11.18 5.88
N GLY A 63 -20.83 -11.59 4.99
CA GLY A 63 -21.82 -12.63 5.29
C GLY A 63 -22.94 -12.13 6.22
N PHE A 64 -23.26 -12.86 7.29
CA PHE A 64 -24.37 -12.48 8.18
C PHE A 64 -24.05 -11.31 9.15
N GLY A 65 -22.81 -10.80 9.15
CA GLY A 65 -22.43 -9.65 9.97
C GLY A 65 -22.68 -9.89 11.47
N THR A 66 -23.43 -8.98 12.09
CA THR A 66 -23.82 -9.02 13.52
C THR A 66 -25.12 -9.78 13.77
N GLY A 67 -25.84 -10.23 12.73
CA GLY A 67 -27.16 -10.84 12.84
C GLY A 67 -28.33 -9.89 13.14
N LEU A 68 -28.08 -8.57 13.22
CA LEU A 68 -29.10 -7.54 13.48
C LEU A 68 -29.75 -6.97 12.20
N ASP A 69 -29.11 -7.19 11.06
CA ASP A 69 -29.53 -6.69 9.75
C ASP A 69 -30.26 -7.79 8.97
N TYR A 70 -31.41 -7.49 8.35
CA TYR A 70 -32.12 -8.50 7.54
C TYR A 70 -31.62 -8.61 6.09
N LEU A 71 -30.84 -7.62 5.61
CA LEU A 71 -30.20 -7.64 4.29
C LEU A 71 -29.49 -8.98 3.96
N PRO A 72 -28.55 -9.51 4.77
CA PRO A 72 -27.86 -10.75 4.45
C PRO A 72 -28.80 -11.97 4.36
N TYR A 73 -29.85 -12.03 5.19
CA TYR A 73 -30.80 -13.14 5.19
C TYR A 73 -31.66 -13.16 3.92
N GLN A 74 -32.14 -11.99 3.49
CA GLN A 74 -32.95 -11.86 2.26
C GLN A 74 -32.11 -12.18 1.01
N VAL A 75 -30.86 -11.70 0.97
CA VAL A 75 -29.93 -11.98 -0.13
C VAL A 75 -29.56 -13.47 -0.16
N TYR A 76 -29.31 -14.10 0.99
CA TYR A 76 -29.08 -15.54 1.06
C TYR A 76 -30.27 -16.34 0.53
N GLN A 77 -31.50 -16.02 0.95
CA GLN A 77 -32.71 -16.69 0.48
C GLN A 77 -32.95 -16.49 -1.03
N TYR A 78 -32.68 -15.30 -1.57
CA TYR A 78 -32.77 -15.04 -3.01
C TYR A 78 -31.87 -15.97 -3.84
N PHE A 79 -30.59 -16.10 -3.46
CA PHE A 79 -29.67 -17.00 -4.16
C PHE A 79 -29.98 -18.49 -3.89
N ALA A 80 -30.41 -18.85 -2.68
CA ALA A 80 -30.84 -20.22 -2.36
C ALA A 80 -32.07 -20.66 -3.17
N ASN A 81 -32.96 -19.72 -3.53
CA ASN A 81 -34.14 -19.95 -4.36
C ASN A 81 -33.87 -19.84 -5.88
N GLY A 82 -32.60 -19.81 -6.30
CA GLY A 82 -32.22 -19.81 -7.73
C GLY A 82 -32.14 -18.43 -8.39
N GLY A 83 -32.03 -17.34 -7.61
CA GLY A 83 -31.75 -16.01 -8.14
C GLY A 83 -30.36 -15.91 -8.77
N SER A 84 -30.25 -15.27 -9.95
CA SER A 84 -29.02 -15.23 -10.77
C SER A 84 -28.20 -13.94 -10.61
N ALA A 85 -28.83 -12.80 -10.36
CA ALA A 85 -28.15 -11.53 -10.13
C ALA A 85 -28.97 -10.58 -9.27
N ALA A 86 -28.30 -9.94 -8.31
CA ALA A 86 -28.90 -8.94 -7.44
C ALA A 86 -28.01 -7.70 -7.34
N TRP A 87 -28.62 -6.53 -7.35
CA TRP A 87 -27.98 -5.29 -6.89
C TRP A 87 -28.08 -5.18 -5.38
N ILE A 88 -26.96 -4.90 -4.71
CA ILE A 88 -26.90 -4.69 -3.27
C ILE A 88 -26.53 -3.24 -3.00
N GLN A 89 -27.37 -2.56 -2.24
CA GLN A 89 -27.14 -1.21 -1.76
C GLN A 89 -27.12 -1.24 -0.24
N ARG A 90 -25.91 -1.14 0.34
CA ARG A 90 -25.76 -1.01 1.79
C ARG A 90 -26.16 0.39 2.22
N ALA A 91 -27.16 0.45 3.09
CA ALA A 91 -27.61 1.68 3.72
C ALA A 91 -26.80 1.93 5.00
N THR A 92 -26.18 3.11 5.06
CA THR A 92 -25.50 3.63 6.24
C THR A 92 -26.20 4.90 6.72
N SER A 93 -25.87 5.36 7.92
CA SER A 93 -26.38 6.64 8.41
C SER A 93 -25.81 7.81 7.60
N SER A 94 -26.51 8.96 7.63
CA SER A 94 -26.04 10.20 6.99
C SER A 94 -24.86 10.83 7.72
N ASP A 95 -24.62 10.46 8.99
CA ASP A 95 -23.47 10.86 9.80
C ASP A 95 -22.39 9.76 9.90
N SER A 96 -22.49 8.67 9.12
CA SER A 96 -21.42 7.67 9.02
C SER A 96 -20.19 8.25 8.33
N VAL A 97 -19.00 8.00 8.88
CA VAL A 97 -17.72 8.46 8.32
C VAL A 97 -16.96 7.29 7.72
N ALA A 98 -16.40 7.49 6.51
CA ALA A 98 -15.50 6.52 5.90
C ALA A 98 -14.07 6.64 6.46
N ALA A 99 -13.48 5.52 6.87
CA ALA A 99 -12.09 5.50 7.31
C ALA A 99 -11.16 5.91 6.16
N SER A 100 -10.08 6.61 6.47
CA SER A 100 -9.07 7.00 5.48
C SER A 100 -7.65 7.01 6.04
N THR A 101 -6.68 7.09 5.13
CA THR A 101 -5.27 7.33 5.44
C THR A 101 -4.66 8.22 4.37
N THR A 102 -3.59 8.92 4.72
CA THR A 102 -2.85 9.81 3.81
C THR A 102 -1.44 9.26 3.65
N ILE A 103 -1.11 8.86 2.42
CA ILE A 103 0.23 8.43 2.05
C ILE A 103 1.04 9.66 1.66
N LEU A 104 2.24 9.78 2.23
CA LEU A 104 3.20 10.83 1.88
C LEU A 104 4.01 10.44 0.63
N ASN A 105 4.42 11.43 -0.13
CA ASN A 105 5.37 11.34 -1.24
C ASN A 105 6.74 11.75 -0.70
N VAL A 106 7.77 11.05 -1.16
CA VAL A 106 9.17 11.40 -0.91
C VAL A 106 9.92 11.41 -2.25
N PRO A 107 10.97 12.23 -2.42
CA PRO A 107 11.73 12.21 -3.65
C PRO A 107 12.42 10.85 -3.74
N ILE A 108 12.41 10.26 -4.94
CA ILE A 108 13.26 9.13 -5.34
C ILE A 108 14.67 9.67 -5.51
N PRO A 109 15.62 9.38 -4.61
CA PRO A 109 16.97 9.91 -4.73
C PRO A 109 17.75 9.16 -5.80
N ALA A 110 18.77 9.82 -6.36
CA ALA A 110 19.57 9.26 -7.44
C ALA A 110 20.35 8.00 -6.99
N ARG A 111 19.88 6.85 -7.44
CA ARG A 111 20.33 5.47 -7.19
C ARG A 111 21.75 5.23 -7.77
N THR A 112 22.84 4.95 -7.02
CA THR A 112 24.30 4.90 -7.46
C THR A 112 25.07 3.54 -7.39
N THR A 113 25.81 3.15 -8.45
CA THR A 113 26.78 2.00 -8.47
C THR A 113 28.15 2.59 -8.52
N GLN A 114 28.98 2.25 -7.54
CA GLN A 114 30.31 1.74 -7.85
C GLN A 114 30.55 0.52 -6.96
N THR A 115 31.23 -0.47 -7.51
CA THR A 115 31.50 -1.74 -6.83
C THR A 115 32.58 -1.54 -5.76
N ALA A 116 32.17 -1.33 -4.52
CA ALA A 116 33.00 -1.74 -3.39
C ALA A 116 32.86 -3.26 -3.25
N THR A 117 34.00 -3.96 -3.18
CA THR A 117 34.05 -5.39 -2.80
C THR A 117 33.36 -5.55 -1.42
N PRO A 118 32.71 -6.69 -1.12
CA PRO A 118 32.13 -6.96 0.21
C PRO A 118 33.12 -6.66 1.34
N PRO A 119 32.67 -6.38 2.59
CA PRO A 119 33.54 -6.05 3.72
C PRO A 119 34.71 -7.02 3.80
N GLY A 120 35.88 -6.52 3.38
CA GLY A 120 37.02 -7.37 3.06
C GLY A 120 37.62 -8.00 4.31
N THR A 121 38.25 -9.16 4.15
CA THR A 121 39.23 -9.62 5.13
C THR A 121 40.43 -8.67 5.11
N ALA A 122 40.99 -8.38 6.28
CA ALA A 122 42.20 -7.57 6.41
C ALA A 122 43.36 -8.16 5.57
N PRO A 123 44.29 -7.33 5.05
CA PRO A 123 45.43 -7.81 4.27
C PRO A 123 46.27 -8.83 5.03
N SER A 124 46.56 -9.97 4.40
CA SER A 124 47.35 -11.05 4.98
C SER A 124 48.81 -10.95 4.57
N GLY A 125 49.73 -10.80 5.53
CA GLY A 125 51.17 -10.76 5.26
C GLY A 125 51.96 -10.10 6.40
N SER A 126 53.28 -10.01 6.22
CA SER A 126 54.20 -9.28 7.10
C SER A 126 55.00 -8.24 6.31
N GLY A 127 55.34 -7.13 6.96
CA GLY A 127 56.08 -6.03 6.35
C GLY A 127 56.21 -4.85 7.30
N THR A 128 57.11 -3.92 7.00
CA THR A 128 57.24 -2.66 7.74
C THR A 128 55.99 -1.81 7.54
N ALA A 129 55.45 -1.24 8.62
CA ALA A 129 54.31 -0.33 8.56
C ALA A 129 54.55 0.82 7.56
N PRO A 130 53.52 1.28 6.82
CA PRO A 130 53.59 2.53 6.07
C PRO A 130 53.97 3.69 7.00
N THR A 131 54.89 4.55 6.58
CA THR A 131 55.32 5.73 7.36
C THR A 131 54.61 7.03 6.96
N ALA A 132 53.95 7.05 5.81
CA ALA A 132 53.17 8.19 5.33
C ALA A 132 51.68 8.03 5.69
N ALA A 133 51.05 9.12 6.09
CA ALA A 133 49.60 9.22 6.26
C ALA A 133 48.95 9.76 4.98
N VAL A 134 47.66 9.45 4.78
CA VAL A 134 46.85 10.10 3.75
C VAL A 134 46.67 11.58 4.09
N THR A 135 47.00 12.46 3.15
CA THR A 135 47.07 13.93 3.37
C THR A 135 45.74 14.65 3.26
N GLY A 136 44.72 14.02 2.65
CA GLY A 136 43.40 14.61 2.51
C GLY A 136 42.37 13.61 1.99
N VAL A 137 41.12 13.84 2.38
CA VAL A 137 39.94 13.06 1.98
C VAL A 137 38.86 14.05 1.55
N VAL A 138 38.26 13.84 0.39
CA VAL A 138 37.21 14.69 -0.18
C VAL A 138 35.93 13.90 -0.39
N LEU A 139 34.80 14.61 -0.48
CA LEU A 139 33.52 14.02 -0.92
C LEU A 139 33.64 13.54 -2.37
N ALA A 140 33.35 12.27 -2.61
CA ALA A 140 33.22 11.73 -3.95
C ALA A 140 31.85 12.12 -4.53
N THR A 141 31.79 12.37 -5.84
CA THR A 141 30.50 12.51 -6.53
C THR A 141 29.86 11.12 -6.69
N VAL A 142 28.76 10.88 -5.96
CA VAL A 142 28.06 9.59 -5.92
C VAL A 142 27.05 9.49 -7.08
N THR A 143 27.44 8.91 -8.24
CA THR A 143 26.68 8.94 -9.53
C THR A 143 26.00 7.60 -9.97
N ALA A 144 24.85 7.65 -10.66
CA ALA A 144 23.66 6.79 -10.45
C ALA A 144 23.48 5.38 -11.17
N PRO A 145 23.89 4.17 -10.63
CA PRO A 145 22.92 3.03 -10.34
C PRO A 145 23.04 2.06 -9.05
N THR A 146 22.08 1.87 -8.11
CA THR A 146 21.75 0.58 -7.34
C THR A 146 21.81 0.43 -5.78
N ILE A 147 21.35 1.34 -4.89
CA ILE A 147 21.06 1.00 -3.44
C ILE A 147 19.82 1.76 -2.89
N ASN A 148 19.18 1.23 -1.82
CA ASN A 148 18.02 1.79 -1.11
C ASN A 148 18.28 3.20 -0.51
N PRO A 149 17.30 4.13 -0.54
CA PRO A 149 17.54 5.54 -0.21
C PRO A 149 16.93 6.06 1.11
N GLU A 150 16.45 5.22 2.03
CA GLU A 150 16.21 5.61 3.45
C GLU A 150 17.52 5.92 4.21
N GLN A 151 18.60 6.09 3.46
CA GLN A 151 19.97 5.81 3.84
C GLN A 151 20.85 6.81 3.11
N GLY A 152 21.52 7.68 3.84
CA GLY A 152 22.54 8.54 3.25
C GLY A 152 23.63 7.70 2.61
N ALA A 153 23.91 7.93 1.34
CA ALA A 153 25.11 7.40 0.69
C ALA A 153 26.19 8.48 0.74
N ILE A 154 27.28 8.22 1.46
CA ILE A 154 28.46 9.10 1.47
C ILE A 154 29.59 8.38 0.75
N GLY A 155 29.97 8.90 -0.41
CA GLY A 155 31.20 8.54 -1.09
C GLY A 155 32.34 9.43 -0.62
N ILE A 156 33.51 8.84 -0.34
CA ILE A 156 34.73 9.59 -0.03
C ILE A 156 35.86 9.16 -0.97
N GLN A 157 36.75 10.09 -1.28
CA GLN A 157 37.88 9.92 -2.19
C GLN A 157 39.19 10.40 -1.57
N TRP A 158 40.28 9.69 -1.84
CA TRP A 158 41.63 10.05 -1.38
C TRP A 158 42.71 9.62 -2.38
N PRO A 159 43.87 10.29 -2.42
CA PRO A 159 44.99 9.88 -3.27
C PRO A 159 45.67 8.62 -2.70
N ALA A 160 46.07 7.71 -3.59
CA ALA A 160 46.91 6.57 -3.22
C ALA A 160 48.32 7.03 -2.78
N LEU A 161 48.85 6.41 -1.72
CA LEU A 161 50.19 6.69 -1.23
C LEU A 161 51.29 6.16 -2.16
N THR A 162 52.40 6.89 -2.23
CA THR A 162 53.60 6.56 -3.02
C THR A 162 54.84 6.45 -2.11
N PRO A 163 55.74 5.47 -2.33
CA PRO A 163 55.69 4.43 -3.36
C PRO A 163 54.60 3.39 -3.09
N ALA A 164 53.93 2.91 -4.15
CA ALA A 164 52.79 2.01 -4.00
C ALA A 164 53.13 0.69 -3.30
N ALA A 165 54.38 0.22 -3.40
CA ALA A 165 54.87 -0.97 -2.69
C ALA A 165 55.02 -0.79 -1.16
N SER A 166 54.69 0.38 -0.60
CA SER A 166 54.66 0.62 0.85
C SER A 166 53.30 0.36 1.50
N VAL A 167 52.24 0.11 0.72
CA VAL A 167 50.86 -0.09 1.20
C VAL A 167 50.19 -1.20 0.40
N ASP A 168 49.51 -2.12 1.08
CA ASP A 168 48.74 -3.20 0.44
C ASP A 168 47.23 -2.88 0.39
N ALA A 169 46.71 -2.19 1.40
CA ALA A 169 45.30 -1.78 1.48
C ALA A 169 45.10 -0.56 2.42
N TYR A 170 43.91 0.05 2.35
CA TYR A 170 43.40 1.03 3.30
C TYR A 170 42.21 0.47 4.06
N GLN A 171 42.20 0.70 5.37
CA GLN A 171 41.00 0.60 6.19
C GLN A 171 40.30 1.95 6.20
N VAL A 172 39.01 1.97 5.88
CA VAL A 172 38.16 3.16 5.98
C VAL A 172 37.09 2.92 7.02
N THR A 173 37.10 3.71 8.09
CA THR A 173 36.15 3.61 9.20
C THR A 173 35.25 4.85 9.22
N CYS A 174 33.95 4.63 9.24
CA CYS A 174 32.91 5.65 9.32
C CYS A 174 32.21 5.55 10.68
N THR A 175 32.26 6.62 11.47
CA THR A 175 31.69 6.67 12.84
C THR A 175 30.74 7.85 12.95
N ALA A 176 29.53 7.66 13.48
CA ALA A 176 28.64 8.81 13.75
C ALA A 176 29.16 9.59 14.97
N THR A 177 28.95 10.91 15.00
CA THR A 177 29.41 11.76 16.12
C THR A 177 28.59 11.56 17.40
N THR A 178 27.49 10.81 17.35
CA THR A 178 26.62 10.50 18.50
C THR A 178 27.23 9.38 19.37
N PRO A 179 27.28 9.54 20.71
CA PRO A 179 27.79 8.49 21.60
C PRO A 179 27.07 7.15 21.44
N GLY A 180 27.84 6.06 21.27
CA GLY A 180 27.32 4.69 21.15
C GLY A 180 26.94 4.23 19.73
N ALA A 181 27.28 5.00 18.69
CA ALA A 181 26.94 4.66 17.31
C ALA A 181 27.73 3.48 16.72
N VAL A 182 27.08 2.74 15.82
CA VAL A 182 27.68 1.64 15.04
C VAL A 182 28.70 2.21 14.04
N ALA A 183 29.95 1.76 14.13
CA ALA A 183 30.97 2.07 13.14
C ALA A 183 30.84 1.15 11.92
N GLN A 184 30.84 1.72 10.71
CA GLN A 184 30.97 0.97 9.47
C GLN A 184 32.44 0.93 9.04
N LEU A 185 32.86 -0.19 8.45
CA LEU A 185 34.24 -0.42 8.04
C LEU A 185 34.28 -1.01 6.63
N ILE A 186 35.11 -0.42 5.77
CA ILE A 186 35.36 -0.86 4.40
C ILE A 186 36.87 -1.02 4.19
N TRP A 187 37.29 -2.12 3.57
CA TRP A 187 38.67 -2.30 3.11
C TRP A 187 38.75 -1.99 1.62
N VAL A 188 39.72 -1.16 1.23
CA VAL A 188 39.99 -0.82 -0.18
C VAL A 188 41.44 -1.19 -0.51
N PRO A 189 41.69 -2.06 -1.51
CA PRO A 189 43.05 -2.45 -1.87
C PRO A 189 43.85 -1.26 -2.43
N GLN A 190 45.18 -1.32 -2.32
CA GLN A 190 46.06 -0.33 -2.96
C GLN A 190 45.84 -0.32 -4.48
N GLY A 191 45.82 0.89 -5.05
CA GLY A 191 45.72 1.11 -6.49
C GLY A 191 46.60 2.28 -6.93
N SER A 192 46.28 2.87 -8.07
CA SER A 192 46.94 4.09 -8.58
C SER A 192 45.94 5.23 -8.72
N GLY A 193 46.40 6.47 -8.60
CA GLY A 193 45.55 7.66 -8.70
C GLY A 193 44.66 7.88 -7.47
N THR A 194 43.36 8.07 -7.69
CA THR A 194 42.38 8.37 -6.64
C THR A 194 41.56 7.13 -6.29
N LEU A 195 41.52 6.78 -5.02
CA LEU A 195 40.75 5.66 -4.47
C LEU A 195 39.42 6.17 -3.92
N THR A 196 38.39 5.32 -3.92
CA THR A 196 37.02 5.68 -3.49
C THR A 196 36.46 4.61 -2.54
N ALA A 197 35.74 5.03 -1.51
CA ALA A 197 34.86 4.17 -0.71
C ALA A 197 33.44 4.77 -0.66
N ILE A 198 32.41 3.92 -0.61
CA ILE A 198 31.01 4.35 -0.53
C ILE A 198 30.36 3.67 0.67
N PHE A 199 29.87 4.48 1.59
CA PHE A 199 29.09 4.06 2.75
C PHE A 199 27.61 4.22 2.45
N THR A 200 26.79 3.26 2.89
CA THR A 200 25.33 3.26 2.78
C THR A 200 24.73 2.76 4.09
N ASN A 201 23.40 2.78 4.26
CA ASN A 201 22.74 2.56 5.55
C ASN A 201 23.08 3.65 6.60
N LEU A 202 23.50 4.86 6.19
CA LEU A 202 23.75 5.97 7.10
C LEU A 202 22.45 6.71 7.45
N ALA A 203 22.29 7.12 8.70
CA ALA A 203 21.12 7.84 9.18
C ALA A 203 21.04 9.25 8.56
N PRO A 204 19.83 9.74 8.19
CA PRO A 204 19.64 11.10 7.69
C PRO A 204 19.88 12.15 8.79
N GLY A 205 20.19 13.39 8.40
CA GLY A 205 20.48 14.50 9.32
C GLY A 205 21.62 14.25 10.33
N THR A 206 22.46 13.23 10.10
CA THR A 206 23.49 12.78 11.05
C THR A 206 24.88 13.11 10.51
N THR A 207 25.77 13.55 11.40
CA THR A 207 27.17 13.83 11.04
C THR A 207 28.04 12.61 11.31
N TYR A 208 28.90 12.30 10.35
CA TYR A 208 29.81 11.17 10.34
C TYR A 208 31.26 11.64 10.20
N THR A 209 32.17 11.05 10.97
CA THR A 209 33.62 11.19 10.84
C THR A 209 34.20 10.03 10.06
N PHE A 210 35.17 10.31 9.19
CA PHE A 210 35.82 9.29 8.34
C PHE A 210 37.32 9.20 8.64
N GLN A 211 37.77 8.01 9.01
CA GLN A 211 39.17 7.68 9.23
C GLN A 211 39.68 6.83 8.07
N VAL A 212 40.85 7.18 7.53
CA VAL A 212 41.57 6.38 6.53
C VAL A 212 42.93 5.99 7.10
N THR A 213 43.21 4.69 7.18
CA THR A 213 44.44 4.13 7.74
C THR A 213 45.08 3.19 6.72
N PRO A 214 46.32 3.44 6.27
CA PRO A 214 47.03 2.54 5.36
C PRO A 214 47.62 1.33 6.11
N TYR A 215 47.68 0.17 5.46
CA TYR A 215 48.23 -1.07 6.00
C TYR A 215 49.27 -1.69 5.07
N LYS A 216 50.27 -2.36 5.65
CA LYS A 216 51.17 -3.28 4.95
C LYS A 216 51.25 -4.61 5.72
N GLY A 217 50.81 -5.70 5.10
CA GLY A 217 50.45 -6.92 5.81
C GLY A 217 49.54 -6.61 7.00
N THR A 218 49.86 -7.18 8.17
CA THR A 218 49.16 -6.89 9.43
C THR A 218 49.53 -5.56 10.10
N SER A 219 50.48 -4.79 9.58
CA SER A 219 50.98 -3.57 10.23
C SER A 219 50.24 -2.31 9.75
N ALA A 220 49.63 -1.60 10.70
CA ALA A 220 48.99 -0.30 10.46
C ALA A 220 50.02 0.83 10.37
N GLY A 221 49.88 1.71 9.39
CA GLY A 221 50.58 3.00 9.33
C GLY A 221 49.80 4.11 10.05
N PRO A 222 50.27 5.37 9.99
CA PRO A 222 49.56 6.50 10.59
C PRO A 222 48.26 6.80 9.84
N SER A 223 47.17 6.98 10.58
CA SER A 223 45.88 7.44 10.06
C SER A 223 45.94 8.92 9.65
N ILE A 224 44.93 9.39 8.91
CA ILE A 224 44.76 10.81 8.62
C ILE A 224 44.72 11.65 9.92
N ALA A 225 45.48 12.75 9.95
CA ALA A 225 45.69 13.56 11.16
C ALA A 225 44.47 14.40 11.58
N THR A 226 43.57 14.72 10.65
CA THR A 226 42.32 15.44 10.92
C THR A 226 41.21 14.76 10.13
N PRO A 227 40.34 13.96 10.79
CA PRO A 227 39.26 13.26 10.12
C PRO A 227 38.22 14.26 9.59
N PRO A 228 37.86 14.22 8.29
CA PRO A 228 36.76 15.05 7.82
C PRO A 228 35.44 14.62 8.44
N THR A 229 34.59 15.61 8.71
CA THR A 229 33.18 15.42 9.03
C THR A 229 32.33 15.66 7.78
N PHE A 230 31.42 14.74 7.49
CA PHE A 230 30.40 14.93 6.46
C PHE A 230 29.02 14.65 7.08
N SER A 231 28.06 15.52 6.79
CA SER A 231 26.67 15.37 7.23
C SER A 231 25.84 14.77 6.10
N THR A 232 24.97 13.82 6.41
CA THR A 232 23.94 13.38 5.48
C THR A 232 22.94 14.52 5.21
N LEU A 233 22.26 14.49 4.05
CA LEU A 233 21.27 15.50 3.68
C LEU A 233 20.19 15.66 4.76
N THR A 234 19.69 16.88 4.91
CA THR A 234 18.51 17.19 5.73
C THR A 234 17.34 16.30 5.30
N ALA A 235 16.63 15.72 6.27
CA ALA A 235 15.48 14.87 5.98
C ALA A 235 14.43 15.63 5.15
N TYR A 236 13.97 15.00 4.06
CA TYR A 236 12.86 15.52 3.27
C TYR A 236 11.57 15.45 4.10
N THR A 237 10.86 16.58 4.23
CA THR A 237 9.50 16.60 4.75
C THR A 237 8.56 16.02 3.70
N GLY A 238 8.07 14.79 3.94
CA GLY A 238 7.18 14.10 3.01
C GLY A 238 5.89 14.89 2.77
N VAL A 239 5.49 15.05 1.51
CA VAL A 239 4.31 15.84 1.10
C VAL A 239 3.12 14.91 0.92
N PRO A 240 1.91 15.22 1.41
CA PRO A 240 0.71 14.42 1.15
C PRO A 240 0.51 14.12 -0.35
N ALA A 241 0.59 12.84 -0.72
CA ALA A 241 0.56 12.38 -2.11
C ALA A 241 -0.83 11.86 -2.51
N LEU A 242 -1.35 10.96 -1.68
CA LEU A 242 -2.47 10.10 -2.02
C LEU A 242 -3.31 9.89 -0.76
N LYS A 243 -4.56 10.35 -0.80
CA LYS A 243 -5.57 9.95 0.19
C LYS A 243 -6.17 8.63 -0.26
N ILE A 244 -6.17 7.63 0.62
CA ILE A 244 -6.87 6.36 0.42
C ILE A 244 -8.05 6.35 1.39
N THR A 245 -9.26 6.12 0.89
CA THR A 245 -10.52 6.15 1.67
C THR A 245 -11.30 4.87 1.45
N ALA A 246 -11.89 4.30 2.50
CA ALA A 246 -12.75 3.13 2.38
C ALA A 246 -13.97 3.45 1.51
N LYS A 247 -14.34 2.55 0.59
CA LYS A 247 -15.51 2.72 -0.30
C LYS A 247 -16.84 2.53 0.42
N GLY A 248 -16.83 1.91 1.61
CA GLY A 248 -17.96 1.88 2.53
C GLY A 248 -17.72 2.83 3.71
N ALA A 249 -18.65 3.75 3.96
CA ALA A 249 -18.69 4.48 5.22
C ALA A 249 -18.95 3.52 6.39
N GLY A 250 -18.44 3.82 7.59
CA GLY A 250 -18.60 2.96 8.76
C GLY A 250 -17.31 2.51 9.43
N ALA A 251 -17.45 1.86 10.58
CA ALA A 251 -16.35 1.30 11.35
C ALA A 251 -15.62 0.17 10.60
N PHE A 252 -16.27 -0.49 9.64
CA PHE A 252 -15.65 -1.48 8.74
C PHE A 252 -14.37 -0.98 8.08
N GLY A 253 -14.32 0.29 7.67
CA GLY A 253 -13.13 0.87 7.04
C GLY A 253 -11.88 0.77 7.92
N ASN A 254 -12.04 0.72 9.25
CA ASN A 254 -10.93 0.56 10.20
C ASN A 254 -10.32 -0.86 10.18
N SER A 255 -10.94 -1.82 9.49
CA SER A 255 -10.43 -3.18 9.29
C SER A 255 -9.67 -3.36 7.96
N LEU A 256 -9.50 -2.29 7.18
CA LEU A 256 -8.76 -2.29 5.93
C LEU A 256 -7.32 -1.82 6.16
N TYR A 257 -6.38 -2.53 5.54
CA TYR A 257 -4.94 -2.24 5.58
C TYR A 257 -4.37 -2.14 4.17
N ILE A 258 -3.40 -1.24 3.98
CA ILE A 258 -2.69 -1.04 2.72
C ILE A 258 -1.23 -1.43 2.88
N ASP A 259 -0.72 -2.17 1.89
CA ASP A 259 0.70 -2.37 1.69
C ASP A 259 1.13 -1.68 0.40
N LEU A 260 2.24 -0.93 0.47
CA LEU A 260 2.91 -0.27 -0.65
C LEU A 260 4.30 -0.88 -0.80
N ALA A 261 4.57 -1.48 -1.95
CA ALA A 261 5.81 -2.21 -2.24
C ALA A 261 6.52 -1.65 -3.49
N PRO A 262 7.86 -1.75 -3.58
CA PRO A 262 8.61 -1.20 -4.70
C PRO A 262 8.35 -1.97 -6.00
N SER A 263 8.24 -1.26 -7.14
CA SER A 263 8.26 -1.86 -8.48
C SER A 263 9.68 -1.91 -9.04
N TRP A 264 9.90 -2.80 -10.02
CA TRP A 264 11.09 -2.79 -10.88
C TRP A 264 11.13 -1.61 -11.86
N THR A 265 9.99 -0.91 -12.06
CA THR A 265 9.88 0.27 -12.91
C THR A 265 10.01 1.55 -12.08
N LEU A 266 10.92 2.44 -12.47
CA LEU A 266 11.13 3.74 -11.82
C LEU A 266 9.83 4.59 -11.84
N GLY A 267 9.52 5.24 -10.72
CA GLY A 267 8.29 6.04 -10.56
C GLY A 267 7.01 5.21 -10.39
N LYS A 268 7.11 3.89 -10.26
CA LYS A 268 5.98 2.97 -10.04
C LYS A 268 6.12 2.18 -8.75
N PHE A 269 5.00 1.66 -8.26
CA PHE A 269 4.92 0.84 -7.06
C PHE A 269 3.80 -0.20 -7.21
N HIS A 270 3.73 -1.15 -6.30
CA HIS A 270 2.60 -2.06 -6.14
C HIS A 270 1.79 -1.64 -4.92
N LEU A 271 0.46 -1.69 -5.02
CA LEU A 271 -0.46 -1.47 -3.91
C LEU A 271 -1.25 -2.76 -3.66
N PHE A 272 -1.28 -3.23 -2.42
CA PHE A 272 -2.12 -4.35 -2.00
C PHE A 272 -3.12 -3.88 -0.96
N VAL A 273 -4.38 -4.30 -1.10
CA VAL A 273 -5.44 -4.05 -0.13
C VAL A 273 -5.66 -5.34 0.65
N LYS A 274 -5.70 -5.24 1.98
CA LYS A 274 -6.01 -6.34 2.90
C LYS A 274 -7.24 -6.01 3.74
N ALA A 275 -8.00 -7.03 4.10
CA ALA A 275 -9.18 -6.88 4.97
C ALA A 275 -9.08 -7.80 6.20
N GLY A 276 -9.47 -7.29 7.37
CA GLY A 276 -9.55 -8.02 8.64
C GLY A 276 -8.20 -8.31 9.33
N SER A 277 -7.09 -8.36 8.60
CA SER A 277 -5.74 -8.60 9.16
C SER A 277 -4.63 -8.06 8.26
N THR A 278 -3.47 -7.78 8.85
CA THR A 278 -2.24 -7.38 8.15
C THR A 278 -1.49 -8.55 7.52
N ALA A 279 -1.90 -9.80 7.77
CA ALA A 279 -1.25 -10.99 7.24
C ALA A 279 -1.31 -11.09 5.70
N ALA A 280 -0.30 -11.70 5.09
CA ALA A 280 -0.22 -11.85 3.63
C ALA A 280 -1.37 -12.67 3.02
N GLY A 281 -1.96 -13.60 3.78
CA GLY A 281 -3.15 -14.36 3.35
C GLY A 281 -4.46 -13.56 3.35
N SER A 282 -4.43 -12.30 3.81
CA SER A 282 -5.61 -11.42 3.93
C SER A 282 -5.70 -10.40 2.79
N ILE A 283 -4.87 -10.53 1.75
CA ILE A 283 -4.90 -9.69 0.54
C ILE A 283 -6.19 -9.98 -0.23
N VAL A 284 -7.02 -8.94 -0.38
CA VAL A 284 -8.29 -8.98 -1.13
C VAL A 284 -8.16 -8.35 -2.52
N GLU A 285 -7.23 -7.42 -2.71
CA GLU A 285 -6.92 -6.84 -4.02
C GLU A 285 -5.41 -6.60 -4.18
N SER A 286 -4.93 -6.67 -5.43
CA SER A 286 -3.53 -6.40 -5.77
C SER A 286 -3.45 -5.57 -7.05
N TRP A 287 -2.72 -4.46 -6.98
CA TRP A 287 -2.58 -3.47 -8.03
C TRP A 287 -1.11 -3.32 -8.37
N GLN A 288 -0.69 -3.80 -9.54
CA GLN A 288 0.72 -3.85 -9.93
C GLN A 288 1.10 -2.71 -10.87
N ASP A 289 2.32 -2.18 -10.68
CA ASP A 289 2.94 -1.12 -11.49
C ASP A 289 2.05 0.12 -11.64
N VAL A 290 1.44 0.53 -10.52
CA VAL A 290 0.65 1.77 -10.43
C VAL A 290 1.56 2.99 -10.31
N SER A 291 1.06 4.12 -10.80
CA SER A 291 1.78 5.39 -10.89
C SER A 291 0.97 6.53 -10.27
N LEU A 292 1.65 7.51 -9.68
CA LEU A 292 1.02 8.76 -9.23
C LEU A 292 0.91 9.82 -10.35
N ILE A 293 1.51 9.56 -11.53
CA ILE A 293 1.57 10.52 -12.64
C ILE A 293 0.25 10.45 -13.45
N PRO A 294 -0.53 11.55 -13.57
CA PRO A 294 -1.83 11.53 -14.25
C PRO A 294 -1.82 11.17 -15.74
N THR A 295 -0.67 11.33 -16.41
CA THR A 295 -0.48 11.00 -17.83
C THR A 295 -0.04 9.55 -18.07
N ASP A 296 0.25 8.78 -17.02
CA ASP A 296 0.61 7.36 -17.13
C ASP A 296 -0.65 6.51 -17.33
N PRO A 297 -0.70 5.57 -18.30
CA PRO A 297 -1.80 4.61 -18.43
C PRO A 297 -2.09 3.78 -17.17
N ARG A 298 -1.12 3.69 -16.24
CA ARG A 298 -1.25 3.05 -14.92
C ARG A 298 -1.51 4.05 -13.78
N TYR A 299 -2.03 5.25 -14.08
CA TYR A 299 -2.37 6.24 -13.07
C TYR A 299 -3.37 5.69 -12.05
N ILE A 300 -2.97 5.70 -10.78
CA ILE A 300 -3.66 4.96 -9.70
C ILE A 300 -5.09 5.44 -9.48
N VAL A 301 -5.36 6.74 -9.64
CA VAL A 301 -6.70 7.32 -9.38
C VAL A 301 -7.70 6.87 -10.44
N SER A 302 -7.33 6.91 -11.72
CA SER A 302 -8.17 6.41 -12.81
C SER A 302 -8.38 4.90 -12.75
N LEU A 303 -7.36 4.15 -12.32
CA LEU A 303 -7.44 2.70 -12.21
C LEU A 303 -8.34 2.27 -11.04
N ILE A 304 -8.05 2.73 -9.81
CA ILE A 304 -8.77 2.31 -8.60
C ILE A 304 -10.19 2.86 -8.56
N ASN A 305 -10.45 4.09 -9.02
CA ASN A 305 -11.81 4.66 -9.02
C ASN A 305 -12.63 4.28 -10.26
N SER A 306 -12.14 3.39 -11.11
CA SER A 306 -12.89 2.92 -12.29
C SER A 306 -14.19 2.22 -11.88
N ARG A 307 -15.32 2.64 -12.48
CA ARG A 307 -16.64 2.04 -12.21
C ARG A 307 -16.77 0.60 -12.72
N ILE A 308 -15.93 0.20 -13.67
CA ILE A 308 -16.04 -1.10 -14.37
C ILE A 308 -15.02 -2.11 -13.84
N ALA A 309 -13.79 -1.65 -13.54
CA ALA A 309 -12.66 -2.51 -13.20
C ALA A 309 -11.79 -1.95 -12.06
N GLY A 310 -12.33 -1.02 -11.26
CA GLY A 310 -11.66 -0.43 -10.11
C GLY A 310 -11.85 -1.24 -8.83
N SER A 311 -11.47 -0.65 -7.70
CA SER A 311 -11.55 -1.30 -6.39
C SER A 311 -12.98 -1.44 -5.89
N SER A 312 -13.20 -2.56 -5.21
CA SER A 312 -14.39 -2.85 -4.43
C SER A 312 -14.27 -2.29 -3.01
N TYR A 313 -13.07 -2.19 -2.43
CA TYR A 313 -12.88 -1.83 -1.01
C TYR A 313 -12.46 -0.38 -0.76
N ILE A 314 -11.73 0.24 -1.69
CA ILE A 314 -11.17 1.59 -1.50
C ILE A 314 -11.49 2.53 -2.68
N THR A 315 -11.36 3.82 -2.42
CA THR A 315 -11.23 4.89 -3.40
C THR A 315 -9.99 5.69 -3.07
N VAL A 316 -9.42 6.37 -4.06
CA VAL A 316 -8.21 7.18 -3.87
C VAL A 316 -8.35 8.58 -4.47
N ALA A 317 -7.65 9.54 -3.90
CA ALA A 317 -7.56 10.90 -4.42
C ALA A 317 -6.10 11.36 -4.40
N ASN A 318 -5.61 11.89 -5.53
CA ASN A 318 -4.34 12.59 -5.56
C ASN A 318 -4.44 13.88 -4.74
N LEU A 319 -3.48 14.10 -3.84
CA LEU A 319 -3.37 15.30 -3.02
C LEU A 319 -2.29 16.27 -3.52
N MET A 320 -1.48 15.87 -4.51
CA MET A 320 -0.44 16.75 -5.06
C MET A 320 -1.02 17.84 -5.97
N PRO A 321 -0.44 19.06 -5.94
CA PRO A 321 -0.75 20.13 -6.89
C PRO A 321 -0.71 19.69 -8.36
N GLY A 322 -1.54 20.33 -9.18
CA GLY A 322 -1.74 19.97 -10.59
C GLY A 322 -0.79 20.64 -11.61
N THR A 323 0.04 21.60 -11.18
CA THR A 323 0.91 22.40 -12.08
C THR A 323 2.39 22.05 -11.90
N PRO A 324 3.03 21.37 -12.88
CA PRO A 324 4.43 20.98 -12.82
C PRO A 324 5.37 22.15 -12.56
N THR A 325 6.08 22.08 -11.43
CA THR A 325 7.26 22.91 -11.18
C THR A 325 8.42 21.96 -10.84
N PRO A 326 9.33 21.68 -11.79
CA PRO A 326 10.40 20.70 -11.59
C PRO A 326 11.22 21.01 -10.33
N GLY A 327 11.43 19.98 -9.48
CA GLY A 327 12.27 20.06 -8.29
C GLY A 327 11.64 20.68 -7.04
N THR A 328 10.35 21.07 -7.02
CA THR A 328 9.75 21.79 -5.87
C THR A 328 8.89 20.94 -4.92
N SER A 329 8.99 19.60 -4.95
CA SER A 329 8.21 18.69 -4.07
C SER A 329 6.68 18.69 -4.31
N GLN A 330 6.21 19.37 -5.36
CA GLN A 330 4.79 19.70 -5.54
C GLN A 330 4.10 19.04 -6.73
N THR A 331 4.77 18.17 -7.50
CA THR A 331 4.11 17.42 -8.58
C THR A 331 4.55 15.97 -8.69
N PRO A 332 3.64 15.06 -9.09
CA PRO A 332 4.02 13.70 -9.44
C PRO A 332 4.82 13.70 -10.74
N ASP A 333 6.14 13.56 -10.60
CA ASP A 333 7.06 13.19 -11.67
C ASP A 333 7.78 11.87 -11.32
N ALA A 334 8.56 11.33 -12.25
CA ALA A 334 9.28 10.06 -12.06
C ALA A 334 10.47 10.15 -11.07
N SER A 335 10.68 11.30 -10.42
CA SER A 335 11.64 11.51 -9.34
C SER A 335 10.99 11.54 -7.95
N TRP A 336 9.72 11.15 -7.81
CA TRP A 336 9.04 10.99 -6.50
C TRP A 336 8.27 9.67 -6.41
N THR A 337 8.24 9.06 -5.22
CA THR A 337 7.54 7.79 -4.92
C THR A 337 6.79 7.91 -3.59
N PRO A 338 5.58 7.33 -3.47
CA PRO A 338 4.94 7.24 -2.17
C PRO A 338 5.81 6.45 -1.18
N VAL A 339 5.74 6.82 0.09
CA VAL A 339 6.42 6.12 1.19
C VAL A 339 5.96 4.67 1.23
N LEU A 340 6.90 3.76 1.06
CA LEU A 340 6.67 2.32 1.03
C LEU A 340 6.53 1.80 2.47
N ALA A 341 5.40 1.18 2.80
CA ALA A 341 5.15 0.59 4.10
C ALA A 341 4.09 -0.52 4.00
N SER A 342 4.09 -1.44 4.97
CA SER A 342 3.15 -2.56 5.08
C SER A 342 2.24 -2.38 6.28
N GLY A 343 0.98 -2.83 6.19
CA GLY A 343 0.03 -2.78 7.29
C GLY A 343 -0.49 -1.38 7.64
N ILE A 344 -0.49 -0.44 6.67
CA ILE A 344 -1.01 0.91 6.88
C ILE A 344 -2.53 0.83 7.08
N GLN A 345 -2.99 0.98 8.31
CA GLN A 345 -4.41 0.92 8.66
C GLN A 345 -5.15 2.19 8.19
N LEU A 346 -6.33 2.02 7.59
CA LEU A 346 -7.28 3.13 7.42
C LEU A 346 -7.93 3.43 8.78
N SER A 347 -8.12 4.70 9.14
CA SER A 347 -8.67 5.06 10.46
C SER A 347 -9.71 6.18 10.39
N GLY A 348 -10.44 6.38 11.49
CA GLY A 348 -11.46 7.41 11.63
C GLY A 348 -12.84 7.04 11.08
N GLY A 349 -13.07 5.79 10.68
CA GLY A 349 -14.39 5.33 10.24
C GLY A 349 -15.36 5.14 11.41
N SER A 350 -16.61 5.55 11.23
CA SER A 350 -17.67 5.42 12.24
C SER A 350 -19.03 5.13 11.58
N ASP A 351 -19.87 4.31 12.21
CA ASP A 351 -21.16 3.92 11.64
C ASP A 351 -22.25 5.00 11.76
N GLY A 352 -21.98 6.10 12.45
CA GLY A 352 -22.98 7.15 12.73
C GLY A 352 -23.98 6.75 13.82
N VAL A 353 -24.86 7.68 14.20
CA VAL A 353 -25.92 7.45 15.20
C VAL A 353 -27.32 7.83 14.74
N GLN A 354 -27.48 8.47 13.56
CA GLN A 354 -28.79 8.84 13.05
C GLN A 354 -29.57 7.62 12.49
N PRO A 355 -30.92 7.66 12.50
CA PRO A 355 -31.73 6.63 11.87
C PRO A 355 -31.49 6.55 10.35
N VAL A 356 -31.25 5.35 9.84
CA VAL A 356 -31.02 5.11 8.41
C VAL A 356 -32.32 5.20 7.62
N ASN A 357 -32.35 6.08 6.59
CA ASN A 357 -33.49 6.21 5.69
C ASN A 357 -33.26 5.42 4.38
N LEU A 358 -33.82 4.21 4.31
CA LEU A 358 -33.66 3.31 3.16
C LEU A 358 -34.18 3.90 1.84
N ALA A 359 -35.21 4.75 1.86
CA ALA A 359 -35.77 5.36 0.65
C ALA A 359 -34.84 6.44 0.06
N THR A 360 -34.19 7.23 0.92
CA THR A 360 -33.16 8.19 0.49
C THR A 360 -31.95 7.49 -0.10
N VAL A 361 -31.52 6.38 0.53
CA VAL A 361 -30.38 5.58 0.05
C VAL A 361 -30.71 4.88 -1.29
N LEU A 362 -31.91 4.30 -1.42
CA LEU A 362 -32.43 3.75 -2.69
C LEU A 362 -32.36 4.80 -3.80
N ALA A 363 -32.94 5.97 -3.55
CA ALA A 363 -33.03 7.03 -4.55
C ALA A 363 -31.65 7.55 -4.99
N ALA A 364 -30.71 7.71 -4.06
CA ALA A 364 -29.36 8.18 -4.36
C ALA A 364 -28.52 7.15 -5.11
N GLY A 365 -28.55 5.87 -4.68
CA GLY A 365 -27.74 4.81 -5.28
C GLY A 365 -28.21 4.44 -6.70
N PHE A 366 -29.52 4.27 -6.91
CA PHE A 366 -30.05 3.71 -8.15
C PHE A 366 -30.45 4.74 -9.22
N ALA A 367 -30.25 6.05 -8.97
CA ALA A 367 -30.57 7.10 -9.94
C ALA A 367 -29.80 6.99 -11.27
N ALA A 368 -28.61 6.38 -11.27
CA ALA A 368 -27.74 6.21 -12.45
C ALA A 368 -27.70 4.77 -12.99
N ILE A 369 -28.64 3.91 -12.58
CA ILE A 369 -28.76 2.54 -13.05
C ILE A 369 -30.03 2.46 -13.89
N ASP A 370 -29.94 1.91 -15.11
CA ASP A 370 -31.06 1.83 -16.05
C ASP A 370 -31.80 0.48 -16.05
N ASP A 371 -31.27 -0.53 -15.35
CA ASP A 371 -31.89 -1.86 -15.20
C ASP A 371 -33.35 -1.74 -14.68
N VAL A 372 -34.25 -2.63 -15.13
CA VAL A 372 -35.56 -2.77 -14.49
C VAL A 372 -35.35 -3.43 -13.13
N LEU A 373 -35.87 -2.85 -12.04
CA LEU A 373 -35.55 -3.29 -10.66
C LEU A 373 -36.75 -3.88 -9.91
N LEU A 374 -36.55 -5.05 -9.32
CA LEU A 374 -37.42 -5.61 -8.26
C LEU A 374 -36.80 -5.26 -6.92
N ILE A 375 -37.25 -4.16 -6.31
CA ILE A 375 -36.64 -3.55 -5.14
C ILE A 375 -37.24 -4.15 -3.87
N ASN A 376 -36.39 -4.63 -2.97
CA ASN A 376 -36.75 -5.01 -1.61
C ASN A 376 -36.05 -4.06 -0.62
N LEU A 377 -36.82 -3.50 0.31
CA LEU A 377 -36.33 -2.63 1.38
C LEU A 377 -36.12 -3.46 2.66
N CYS A 378 -34.90 -3.97 2.82
CA CYS A 378 -34.53 -4.80 3.95
C CYS A 378 -34.43 -3.95 5.23
N ALA A 379 -35.41 -4.10 6.11
CA ALA A 379 -35.35 -3.51 7.44
C ALA A 379 -34.26 -4.19 8.32
N ASN A 380 -34.25 -3.84 9.60
CA ASN A 380 -33.39 -4.44 10.63
C ASN A 380 -34.22 -4.84 11.85
N THR A 381 -33.60 -5.46 12.86
CA THR A 381 -34.28 -5.90 14.09
C THR A 381 -34.89 -4.78 14.95
N THR A 382 -34.66 -3.50 14.62
CA THR A 382 -35.27 -2.36 15.32
C THR A 382 -36.58 -1.88 14.68
N ALA A 383 -36.90 -2.36 13.48
CA ALA A 383 -38.17 -2.05 12.81
C ALA A 383 -39.31 -2.90 13.38
N SER A 384 -40.43 -2.25 13.73
CA SER A 384 -41.62 -2.95 14.24
C SER A 384 -42.18 -3.91 13.19
N GLY A 385 -42.29 -5.20 13.54
CA GLY A 385 -42.71 -6.25 12.62
C GLY A 385 -41.70 -6.61 11.52
N GLY A 386 -40.48 -6.05 11.54
CA GLY A 386 -39.46 -6.30 10.51
C GLY A 386 -39.73 -5.63 9.16
N VAL A 387 -40.68 -4.69 9.10
CA VAL A 387 -41.07 -3.95 7.88
C VAL A 387 -40.63 -2.49 8.00
N PRO A 388 -40.11 -1.83 6.95
CA PRO A 388 -39.77 -0.41 6.99
C PRO A 388 -40.97 0.48 7.37
N PRO A 389 -40.77 1.63 8.04
CA PRO A 389 -41.87 2.53 8.37
C PRO A 389 -42.66 2.99 7.13
N GLN A 390 -43.98 3.17 7.28
CA GLN A 390 -44.86 3.57 6.17
C GLN A 390 -44.40 4.85 5.44
N THR A 391 -43.75 5.77 6.14
CA THR A 391 -43.15 6.98 5.55
C THR A 391 -42.02 6.66 4.57
N VAL A 392 -41.18 5.68 4.88
CA VAL A 392 -40.10 5.18 4.01
C VAL A 392 -40.69 4.44 2.80
N ILE A 393 -41.70 3.60 3.02
CA ILE A 393 -42.42 2.88 1.95
C ILE A 393 -43.04 3.88 0.95
N SER A 394 -43.80 4.86 1.44
CA SER A 394 -44.44 5.87 0.60
C SER A 394 -43.42 6.72 -0.18
N ALA A 395 -42.28 7.06 0.43
CA ALA A 395 -41.20 7.79 -0.25
C ALA A 395 -40.55 6.95 -1.36
N ALA A 396 -40.30 5.66 -1.12
CA ALA A 396 -39.76 4.74 -2.11
C ALA A 396 -40.74 4.51 -3.28
N LEU A 397 -42.04 4.35 -3.00
CA LEU A 397 -43.08 4.23 -4.04
C LEU A 397 -43.12 5.48 -4.94
N ASN A 398 -43.09 6.68 -4.36
CA ASN A 398 -43.05 7.93 -5.13
C ASN A 398 -41.82 8.01 -6.05
N TRP A 399 -40.65 7.59 -5.57
CA TRP A 399 -39.42 7.55 -6.37
C TRP A 399 -39.50 6.50 -7.50
N ILE A 400 -39.99 5.29 -7.20
CA ILE A 400 -40.18 4.22 -8.20
C ILE A 400 -41.18 4.66 -9.28
N GLN A 401 -42.28 5.32 -8.91
CA GLN A 401 -43.27 5.86 -9.84
C GLN A 401 -42.65 6.94 -10.75
N ALA A 402 -41.79 7.82 -10.21
CA ALA A 402 -41.08 8.83 -11.00
C ALA A 402 -40.04 8.22 -11.95
N ARG A 403 -39.40 7.11 -11.56
CA ARG A 403 -38.41 6.37 -12.37
C ARG A 403 -39.07 5.54 -13.49
N GLY A 404 -40.27 5.01 -13.25
CA GLY A 404 -41.12 4.34 -14.25
C GLY A 404 -40.74 2.89 -14.61
N ASN A 405 -39.63 2.36 -14.12
CA ASN A 405 -39.08 1.04 -14.46
C ASN A 405 -38.67 0.21 -13.22
N GLY A 406 -39.49 0.23 -12.16
CA GLY A 406 -39.25 -0.58 -10.97
C GLY A 406 -40.52 -1.05 -10.28
N PHE A 407 -40.39 -2.03 -9.40
CA PHE A 407 -41.46 -2.56 -8.57
C PHE A 407 -40.96 -2.72 -7.12
N LEU A 408 -41.80 -2.39 -6.13
CA LEU A 408 -41.47 -2.52 -4.71
C LEU A 408 -42.04 -3.83 -4.15
N VAL A 409 -41.18 -4.61 -3.51
CA VAL A 409 -41.50 -5.80 -2.72
C VAL A 409 -41.25 -5.46 -1.24
N LEU A 410 -42.15 -5.90 -0.37
CA LEU A 410 -42.13 -5.69 1.09
C LEU A 410 -42.24 -7.03 1.81
#